data_AF-A0AAU5E475-F1
#
_entry.id   AF-A0AAU5E475-F1
#
_cell.length_a   1.000
_cell.length_b   1.000
_cell.length_c   1.000
_cell.angle_alpha   90.00
_cell.angle_beta   90.00
_cell.angle_gamma   90.00
#
_symmetry.space_group_name_H-M   'P 1'
#
loop_
_entity.id
_entity.type
_entity.pdbx_description
1 polymer ?
#
loop_
_entity_poly.entity_id
_entity_poly.type
_entity_poly.pdbx_seq_one_letter_code
_entity_poly.pdbx_strand_id
1 'polypeptide(L)'
;MTAPTTVFSTALTIGFSRMTDELDWRREAACAHLSQDSVFAKVLSEAEPALRACNQCVIRRECEAVVDPERTWFDGVSGGRLWRNGREVGRVS
;
A
#
# COMPACT_ATOMS: atom_id res chain seq x y z
N MET A 1 -30.37 -34.15 36.77
CA MET A 1 -30.35 -33.57 35.41
C MET A 1 -30.38 -32.06 35.56
N THR A 2 -29.25 -31.38 35.39
CA THR A 2 -29.16 -29.92 35.48
C THR A 2 -28.12 -29.47 34.46
N ALA A 3 -28.55 -28.68 33.47
CA ALA A 3 -27.70 -28.19 32.39
C ALA A 3 -26.86 -26.98 32.83
N PRO A 4 -25.62 -26.79 32.35
CA PRO A 4 -24.87 -25.58 32.62
C PRO A 4 -25.32 -24.44 31.71
N THR A 5 -25.52 -23.27 32.31
CA THR A 5 -25.89 -22.02 31.67
C THR A 5 -24.67 -21.41 30.98
N THR A 6 -24.73 -21.22 29.66
CA THR A 6 -23.68 -20.58 28.86
C THR A 6 -23.66 -19.08 29.14
N VAL A 7 -22.56 -18.59 29.71
CA VAL A 7 -22.30 -17.15 29.84
C VAL A 7 -21.69 -16.66 28.53
N PHE A 8 -22.44 -15.85 27.78
CA PHE A 8 -21.93 -15.17 26.59
C PHE A 8 -20.90 -14.11 27.01
N SER A 9 -19.64 -14.29 26.61
CA SER A 9 -18.57 -13.30 26.79
C SER A 9 -18.63 -12.23 25.70
N THR A 10 -19.21 -11.08 26.03
CA THR A 10 -19.20 -9.84 25.23
C THR A 10 -18.01 -8.97 25.64
N ALA A 11 -16.79 -9.32 25.23
CA ALA A 11 -15.61 -8.51 25.58
C ALA A 11 -14.44 -8.54 24.57
N LEU A 12 -14.70 -8.76 23.28
CA LEU A 12 -13.62 -8.91 22.28
C LEU A 12 -13.68 -7.97 21.08
N THR A 13 -14.52 -6.94 21.11
CA THR A 13 -14.68 -6.03 19.95
C THR A 13 -13.99 -4.68 20.11
N ILE A 14 -13.59 -4.27 21.32
CA ILE A 14 -13.10 -2.90 21.58
C ILE A 14 -11.55 -2.81 21.56
N GLY A 15 -10.84 -3.95 21.61
CA GLY A 15 -9.37 -4.00 21.68
C GLY A 15 -8.64 -4.17 20.34
N PHE A 16 -9.30 -4.68 19.29
CA PHE A 16 -8.61 -5.07 18.04
C PHE A 16 -8.40 -3.90 17.06
N SER A 17 -9.30 -2.91 17.04
CA SER A 17 -9.24 -1.79 16.08
C SER A 17 -8.21 -0.70 16.43
N ARG A 18 -7.65 -0.68 17.64
CA ARG A 18 -6.69 0.36 18.06
C ARG A 18 -5.22 0.05 17.74
N MET A 19 -4.86 -1.21 17.49
CA MET A 19 -3.46 -1.59 17.16
C MET A 19 -3.11 -1.46 15.68
N THR A 20 -4.09 -1.37 14.79
CA THR A 20 -3.87 -1.29 13.33
C THR A 20 -3.58 0.12 12.83
N ASP A 21 -3.91 1.15 13.60
CA ASP A 21 -3.81 2.56 13.18
C ASP A 21 -2.43 3.20 13.50
N GLU A 22 -1.70 2.65 14.48
CA GLU A 22 -0.39 3.15 14.95
C GLU A 22 0.81 2.58 14.16
N LEU A 23 0.60 1.59 13.28
CA LEU A 23 1.67 0.89 12.54
C LEU A 23 1.38 0.78 11.03
N ASP A 24 0.55 1.66 10.48
CA ASP A 24 0.37 1.70 9.02
C ASP A 24 1.60 2.36 8.39
N TRP A 25 2.67 1.58 8.25
CA TRP A 25 3.94 1.92 7.60
C TRP A 25 3.75 2.58 6.23
N ARG A 26 2.59 2.39 5.58
CA ARG A 26 2.18 3.08 4.35
C ARG A 26 2.15 4.60 4.49
N ARG A 27 1.93 5.14 5.69
CA ARG A 27 1.98 6.58 5.97
C ARG A 27 3.38 7.18 5.75
N GLU A 28 4.42 6.36 5.78
CA GLU A 28 5.80 6.78 5.47
C GLU A 28 6.08 6.82 3.96
N ALA A 29 5.11 6.48 3.10
CA ALA A 29 5.28 6.55 1.67
C ALA A 29 5.58 8.00 1.25
N ALA A 30 6.74 8.23 0.65
CA ALA A 30 7.12 9.56 0.15
C ALA A 30 6.12 10.12 -0.89
N CYS A 31 5.41 9.24 -1.61
CA CYS A 31 4.36 9.63 -2.56
C CYS A 31 2.97 9.85 -1.94
N ALA A 32 2.76 9.63 -0.64
CA ALA A 32 1.43 9.67 0.00
C ALA A 32 0.70 11.02 -0.14
N HIS A 33 1.46 12.11 -0.30
CA HIS A 33 0.93 13.47 -0.40
C HIS A 33 0.82 13.97 -1.85
N LEU A 34 1.19 13.15 -2.84
CA LEU A 34 1.12 13.51 -4.26
C LEU A 34 -0.29 13.26 -4.81
N SER A 35 -0.56 13.86 -5.97
CA SER A 35 -1.84 13.62 -6.67
C SER A 35 -1.96 12.18 -7.10
N GLN A 36 -3.17 11.64 -7.01
CA GLN A 36 -3.49 10.30 -7.53
C GLN A 36 -3.17 10.20 -9.02
N ASP A 37 -3.37 11.27 -9.80
CA ASP A 37 -3.04 11.30 -11.23
C ASP A 37 -1.55 11.02 -11.50
N SER A 38 -0.65 11.45 -10.61
CA SER A 38 0.79 11.16 -10.74
C SER A 38 1.16 9.74 -10.29
N VAL A 39 0.48 9.21 -9.27
CA VAL A 39 0.73 7.86 -8.72
C VAL A 39 0.15 6.79 -9.63
N PHE A 40 -1.03 7.01 -10.19
CA PHE A 40 -1.71 6.09 -11.12
C PHE A 40 -1.56 6.51 -12.58
N ALA A 41 -0.58 7.39 -12.86
CA ALA A 41 -0.20 7.79 -14.21
C ALA A 41 0.10 6.56 -15.06
N LYS A 42 -0.30 6.59 -16.33
CA LYS A 42 -0.02 5.52 -17.28
C LYS A 42 1.24 5.80 -18.10
N VAL A 43 1.69 7.05 -18.18
CA VAL A 43 2.85 7.46 -18.99
C VAL A 43 3.94 8.08 -18.11
N LEU A 44 5.18 7.96 -18.58
CA LEU A 44 6.36 8.28 -17.77
C LEU A 44 6.42 9.76 -17.36
N SER A 45 6.04 10.68 -18.24
CA SER A 45 6.08 12.13 -17.98
C SER A 45 5.10 12.55 -16.87
N GLU A 46 3.93 11.90 -16.81
CA GLU A 46 2.93 12.15 -15.76
C GLU A 46 3.32 11.48 -14.43
N ALA A 47 4.01 10.34 -14.52
CA ALA A 47 4.49 9.57 -13.38
C ALA A 47 5.74 10.18 -12.72
N GLU A 48 6.45 11.10 -13.38
CA GLU A 48 7.75 11.61 -12.95
C GLU A 48 7.78 12.12 -11.49
N PRO A 49 6.79 12.91 -11.00
CA PRO A 49 6.76 13.36 -9.61
C PRO A 49 6.73 12.19 -8.62
N ALA A 50 5.87 11.20 -8.87
CA ALA A 50 5.74 10.02 -8.03
C ALA A 50 6.98 9.13 -8.10
N LEU A 51 7.56 8.93 -9.29
CA LEU A 51 8.77 8.13 -9.47
C LEU A 51 9.97 8.73 -8.70
N ARG A 52 10.14 10.06 -8.77
CA ARG A 52 11.20 10.75 -8.00
C ARG A 52 11.00 10.61 -6.50
N ALA A 53 9.78 10.80 -6.01
CA ALA A 53 9.48 10.62 -4.59
C ALA A 53 9.72 9.17 -4.13
N CYS A 54 9.23 8.19 -4.90
CA CYS A 54 9.44 6.78 -4.60
C CYS A 54 10.92 6.38 -4.58
N ASN A 55 11.78 6.96 -5.43
CA ASN A 55 13.21 6.64 -5.43
C ASN A 55 13.96 7.09 -4.16
N GLN A 56 13.39 8.03 -3.39
CA GLN A 56 13.91 8.47 -2.09
C GLN A 56 13.15 7.83 -0.90
N CYS A 57 12.20 6.94 -1.17
CA CYS A 57 11.28 6.40 -0.17
C CYS A 57 11.92 5.25 0.64
N VAL A 58 11.80 5.32 1.96
CA VAL A 58 12.35 4.33 2.90
C VAL A 58 11.62 2.99 2.84
N ILE A 59 10.32 2.98 2.54
CA ILE A 59 9.48 1.78 2.46
C ILE A 59 9.34 1.22 1.03
N ARG A 60 10.24 1.59 0.11
CA ARG A 60 10.08 1.32 -1.32
C ARG A 60 9.93 -0.18 -1.63
N ARG A 61 10.71 -1.03 -0.95
CA ARG A 61 10.72 -2.48 -1.21
C ARG A 61 9.47 -3.16 -0.68
N GLU A 62 9.04 -2.76 0.50
CA GLU A 62 7.85 -3.22 1.20
C GLU A 62 6.59 -2.82 0.41
N CYS A 63 6.57 -1.59 -0.12
CA CYS A 63 5.52 -1.10 -0.99
C CYS A 63 5.38 -1.97 -2.25
N GLU A 64 6.47 -2.23 -2.96
CA GLU A 64 6.46 -3.09 -4.16
C GLU A 64 6.00 -4.51 -3.83
N ALA A 65 6.51 -5.09 -2.75
CA ALA A 65 6.15 -6.45 -2.33
C ALA A 65 4.66 -6.59 -1.97
N VAL A 66 4.06 -5.56 -1.36
CA VAL A 66 2.64 -5.59 -0.97
C VAL A 66 1.72 -5.31 -2.14
N VAL A 67 2.11 -4.44 -3.07
CA VAL A 67 1.34 -4.21 -4.30
C VAL A 67 1.44 -5.43 -5.23
N ASP A 68 2.58 -6.12 -5.23
CA ASP A 68 2.86 -7.31 -6.05
C ASP A 68 2.46 -7.08 -7.52
N PRO A 69 3.06 -6.08 -8.21
CA PRO A 69 2.52 -5.52 -9.44
C PRO A 69 2.32 -6.56 -10.55
N GLU A 70 3.26 -7.51 -10.65
CA GLU A 70 3.23 -8.59 -11.63
C GLU A 70 2.02 -9.50 -11.45
N ARG A 71 1.66 -9.83 -10.20
CA ARG A 71 0.55 -10.76 -9.90
C ARG A 71 -0.79 -10.06 -9.83
N THR A 72 -0.81 -8.78 -9.47
CA THR A 72 -2.03 -7.97 -9.36
C THR A 72 -2.40 -7.23 -10.64
N TRP A 73 -1.56 -7.33 -11.68
CA TRP A 73 -1.74 -6.62 -12.96
C TRP A 73 -1.80 -5.10 -12.76
N PHE A 74 -1.04 -4.59 -11.79
CA PHE A 74 -1.10 -3.21 -11.37
C PHE A 74 -0.71 -2.22 -12.49
N ASP A 75 -1.39 -1.08 -12.49
CA ASP A 75 -1.12 0.10 -13.31
C ASP A 75 -0.75 1.27 -12.39
N GLY A 76 0.38 1.92 -12.66
CA GLY A 76 0.85 3.08 -11.91
C GLY A 76 2.24 2.90 -11.31
N VAL A 77 2.58 3.73 -10.32
CA VAL A 77 3.89 3.77 -9.69
C VAL A 77 3.90 2.92 -8.42
N SER A 78 4.82 1.96 -8.37
CA SER A 78 5.13 1.18 -7.17
C SER A 78 6.60 0.77 -7.20
N GLY A 79 7.27 0.75 -6.05
CA GLY A 79 8.70 0.35 -5.99
C GLY A 79 9.67 1.30 -6.71
N GLY A 80 9.27 2.54 -7.01
CA GLY A 80 10.09 3.46 -7.82
C GLY A 80 10.09 3.11 -9.32
N ARG A 81 9.13 2.32 -9.76
CA ARG A 81 8.95 1.90 -11.15
C ARG A 81 7.53 2.20 -11.60
N LEU A 82 7.38 2.46 -12.89
CA LEU A 82 6.09 2.58 -13.55
C LEU A 82 5.70 1.21 -14.10
N TRP A 83 4.50 0.78 -13.74
CA TRP A 83 3.90 -0.48 -14.12
C TRP A 83 2.71 -0.27 -15.06
N ARG A 84 2.55 -1.18 -16.02
CA ARG A 84 1.35 -1.28 -16.85
C ARG A 84 0.99 -2.73 -17.09
N ASN A 85 -0.24 -3.11 -16.73
CA ASN A 85 -0.72 -4.50 -16.77
C ASN A 85 0.27 -5.47 -16.08
N GLY A 86 0.82 -5.05 -14.94
CA GLY A 86 1.82 -5.83 -14.20
C GLY A 86 3.19 -5.96 -14.86
N ARG A 87 3.50 -5.16 -15.88
CA ARG A 87 4.84 -5.09 -16.49
C ARG A 87 5.52 -3.77 -16.16
N GLU A 88 6.79 -3.82 -15.78
CA GLU A 88 7.61 -2.61 -15.69
C GLU A 88 7.77 -1.99 -17.08
N VAL A 89 7.42 -0.71 -17.20
CA VAL A 89 7.49 0.05 -18.45
C VAL A 89 8.38 1.29 -18.35
N GLY A 90 8.87 1.63 -17.15
CA GLY A 90 9.85 2.69 -16.99
C GLY A 90 10.21 3.00 -15.54
N ARG A 91 11.26 3.81 -15.37
CA ARG A 91 11.72 4.35 -14.09
C ARG A 91 12.51 5.63 -14.35
N VAL A 92 12.70 6.45 -13.34
CA VAL A 92 13.64 7.58 -13.40
C VAL A 92 14.98 7.17 -12.77
N SER A 93 16.07 7.66 -13.36
CA SER A 93 17.45 7.36 -12.93
C SER A 93 17.87 8.22 -11.76
#